data_AF-A0A2D8PTA4-F1
#
_entry.id   AF-A0A2D8PTA4-F1
#
_cell.length_a   1.000
_cell.length_b   1.000
_cell.length_c   1.000
_cell.angle_alpha   90.00
_cell.angle_beta   90.00
_cell.angle_gamma   90.00
#
_symmetry.space_group_name_H-M   'P 1'
#
loop_
_entity.id
_entity.type
_entity.pdbx_description
1 polymer ?
#
loop_
_entity_poly.entity_id
_entity_poly.type
_entity_poly.pdbx_seq_one_letter_code
_entity_poly.pdbx_strand_id
1 'polypeptide(L)'
;TRDGENWGLDQKDDYRVEFEKVKSAIVNIAEFKIIERKTSDPDRYARLELEEPNSPEAKSKKVTLRDNKGKALASVVIGKLNPNLFGTGGSGTYIRRGDEKATWLVRGQVQLGEEANNWMARQIVNYGQEKVRRVVVQNPVGDVLTISKAFEKDKNFVLENIPEGRKMKNADEANPLGGVMWRMMFDDVKKAEKQDWPIKPSVAYYSTWEGFTVKIETAKFGDDFWGRFHAFVDENVTDADKRTKAQKTVEEINNRTKGWTYMLTAGDSEKLTSKIGEYLADPKKKGS
;
A
#
# COMPACT_ATOMS: atom_id res chain seq x y z
N THR A 1 1.31 -15.25 9.86
CA THR A 1 1.17 -15.59 11.29
C THR A 1 -0.14 -15.03 11.81
N ARG A 2 -0.61 -15.51 12.98
CA ARG A 2 -1.79 -14.96 13.66
C ARG A 2 -1.42 -14.64 15.10
N ASP A 3 -1.68 -13.40 15.52
CA ASP A 3 -1.50 -12.93 16.90
C ASP A 3 -2.84 -12.34 17.39
N GLY A 4 -3.54 -13.08 18.25
CA GLY A 4 -4.91 -12.77 18.66
C GLY A 4 -5.87 -12.70 17.46
N GLU A 5 -6.40 -11.51 17.19
CA GLU A 5 -7.26 -11.21 16.03
C GLU A 5 -6.48 -10.74 14.80
N ASN A 6 -5.18 -10.43 14.95
CA ASN A 6 -4.36 -9.86 13.89
C ASN A 6 -3.69 -10.95 13.05
N TRP A 7 -3.57 -10.68 11.75
CA TRP A 7 -2.82 -11.52 10.82
C TRP A 7 -1.61 -10.77 10.29
N GLY A 8 -0.46 -11.43 10.30
CA GLY A 8 0.82 -10.89 9.87
C GLY A 8 1.44 -11.68 8.71
N LEU A 9 2.25 -11.01 7.90
CA LEU A 9 3.09 -11.59 6.88
C LEU A 9 4.51 -11.80 7.44
N ASP A 10 4.91 -13.06 7.63
CA ASP A 10 6.19 -13.44 8.22
C ASP A 10 7.39 -12.89 7.45
N GLN A 11 7.34 -12.94 6.11
CA GLN A 11 8.36 -12.42 5.21
C GLN A 11 8.57 -10.90 5.32
N LYS A 12 7.69 -10.19 6.02
CA LYS A 12 7.71 -8.73 6.21
C LYS A 12 7.59 -8.35 7.68
N ASP A 13 8.29 -9.07 8.56
CA ASP A 13 8.34 -8.78 10.00
C ASP A 13 6.97 -8.73 10.67
N ASP A 14 6.09 -9.65 10.26
CA ASP A 14 4.69 -9.75 10.67
C ASP A 14 3.84 -8.51 10.33
N TYR A 15 4.18 -7.81 9.24
CA TYR A 15 3.37 -6.69 8.77
C TYR A 15 1.93 -7.15 8.47
N ARG A 16 0.97 -6.28 8.82
CA ARG A 16 -0.47 -6.58 8.73
C ARG A 16 -0.91 -7.00 7.32
N VAL A 17 -1.74 -8.03 7.24
CA VAL A 17 -2.41 -8.45 6.01
C VAL A 17 -3.89 -8.05 6.01
N GLU A 18 -4.51 -8.03 4.83
CA GLU A 18 -5.95 -7.82 4.72
C GLU A 18 -6.70 -9.09 5.16
N PHE A 19 -7.39 -8.99 6.30
CA PHE A 19 -8.10 -10.13 6.90
C PHE A 19 -9.14 -10.74 5.94
N GLU A 20 -9.88 -9.91 5.20
CA GLU A 20 -10.86 -10.41 4.23
C GLU A 20 -10.21 -11.27 3.14
N LYS A 21 -8.98 -10.95 2.69
CA LYS A 21 -8.26 -11.82 1.74
C LYS A 21 -7.94 -13.19 2.37
N VAL A 22 -7.46 -13.20 3.61
CA VAL A 22 -7.16 -14.45 4.36
C VAL A 22 -8.42 -15.29 4.53
N LYS A 23 -9.50 -14.67 5.00
CA LYS A 23 -10.80 -15.32 5.20
C LYS A 23 -11.35 -15.88 3.89
N SER A 24 -11.40 -15.07 2.82
CA SER A 24 -11.87 -15.53 1.50
C SER A 24 -11.04 -16.69 0.97
N ALA A 25 -9.71 -16.67 1.13
CA ALA A 25 -8.88 -17.78 0.67
C ALA A 25 -9.18 -19.09 1.41
N ILE A 26 -9.31 -19.03 2.74
CA ILE A 26 -9.63 -20.21 3.57
C ILE A 26 -11.02 -20.76 3.19
N VAL A 27 -12.03 -19.90 3.11
CA VAL A 27 -13.41 -20.30 2.79
C VAL A 27 -13.48 -20.90 1.39
N ASN A 28 -12.90 -20.25 0.39
CA ASN A 28 -12.94 -20.74 -0.99
C ASN A 28 -12.28 -22.11 -1.15
N ILE A 29 -11.16 -22.35 -0.45
CA ILE A 29 -10.49 -23.65 -0.45
C ILE A 29 -11.36 -24.72 0.25
N ALA A 30 -12.00 -24.37 1.36
CA ALA A 30 -12.87 -25.28 2.10
C ALA A 30 -14.14 -25.66 1.31
N GLU A 31 -14.63 -24.76 0.46
CA GLU A 31 -15.82 -24.95 -0.37
C GLU A 31 -15.54 -25.68 -1.70
N PHE A 32 -14.30 -26.02 -2.00
CA PHE A 32 -13.96 -26.77 -3.20
C PHE A 32 -14.70 -28.10 -3.27
N LYS A 33 -15.43 -28.29 -4.38
CA LYS A 33 -16.13 -29.54 -4.66
C LYS A 33 -15.32 -30.36 -5.64
N ILE A 34 -14.87 -31.54 -5.24
CA ILE A 34 -14.17 -32.48 -6.12
C ILE A 34 -15.12 -32.89 -7.25
N ILE A 35 -14.65 -32.74 -8.49
CA ILE A 35 -15.40 -33.10 -9.70
C ILE A 35 -14.83 -34.35 -10.33
N GLU A 36 -13.51 -34.39 -10.51
CA GLU A 36 -12.88 -35.48 -11.26
C GLU A 36 -11.45 -35.72 -10.78
N ARG A 37 -11.08 -36.99 -10.64
CA ARG A 37 -9.69 -37.39 -10.47
C ARG A 37 -8.95 -37.22 -11.78
N LYS A 38 -7.74 -36.63 -11.75
CA LYS A 38 -6.90 -36.44 -12.93
C LYS A 38 -5.77 -37.46 -12.97
N THR A 39 -4.54 -37.06 -12.67
CA THR A 39 -3.35 -37.91 -12.81
C THR A 39 -2.77 -38.27 -11.44
N SER A 40 -1.96 -39.32 -11.38
CA SER A 40 -1.04 -39.56 -10.26
C SER A 40 0.42 -39.67 -10.68
N ASP A 41 0.67 -39.43 -11.96
CA ASP A 41 1.98 -39.39 -12.60
C ASP A 41 2.61 -37.99 -12.38
N PRO A 42 3.69 -37.88 -11.60
CA PRO A 42 4.36 -36.60 -11.30
C PRO A 42 4.86 -35.87 -12.55
N ASP A 43 5.22 -36.60 -13.61
CA ASP A 43 5.73 -36.01 -14.86
C ASP A 43 4.66 -35.16 -15.58
N ARG A 44 3.40 -35.31 -15.18
CA ARG A 44 2.27 -34.56 -15.73
C ARG A 44 1.85 -33.37 -14.87
N TYR A 45 2.45 -33.16 -13.69
CA TYR A 45 2.03 -32.09 -12.77
C TYR A 45 2.24 -30.70 -13.34
N ALA A 46 3.35 -30.45 -14.04
CA ALA A 46 3.63 -29.16 -14.65
C ALA A 46 2.55 -28.68 -15.64
N ARG A 47 1.87 -29.62 -16.32
CA ARG A 47 0.76 -29.28 -17.24
C ARG A 47 -0.49 -28.76 -16.52
N LEU A 48 -0.63 -29.11 -15.25
CA LEU A 48 -1.72 -28.70 -14.37
C LEU A 48 -1.27 -27.60 -13.38
N GLU A 49 0.00 -27.22 -13.43
CA GLU A 49 0.64 -26.29 -12.48
C GLU A 49 0.54 -26.82 -11.03
N LEU A 50 0.82 -28.12 -10.84
CA LEU A 50 0.70 -28.84 -9.55
C LEU A 50 2.02 -29.41 -9.02
N GLU A 51 3.15 -28.96 -9.58
CA GLU A 51 4.49 -29.19 -9.05
C GLU A 51 4.62 -28.71 -7.59
N GLU A 52 5.73 -29.04 -6.91
CA GLU A 52 6.01 -28.37 -5.63
C GLU A 52 6.50 -26.94 -5.91
N PRO A 53 6.05 -25.93 -5.13
CA PRO A 53 6.47 -24.54 -5.32
C PRO A 53 7.82 -24.27 -4.65
N ASN A 54 8.85 -25.00 -5.05
CA ASN A 54 10.20 -24.91 -4.49
C ASN A 54 11.21 -24.25 -5.45
N SER A 55 10.76 -23.74 -6.59
CA SER A 55 11.57 -22.90 -7.48
C SER A 55 10.78 -21.67 -7.96
N PRO A 56 11.48 -20.60 -8.39
CA PRO A 56 10.85 -19.40 -8.94
C PRO A 56 10.00 -19.64 -10.20
N GLU A 57 10.27 -20.71 -10.94
CA GLU A 57 9.55 -21.07 -12.17
C GLU A 57 8.25 -21.85 -11.90
N ALA A 58 8.06 -22.33 -10.67
CA ALA A 58 6.86 -23.04 -10.27
C ALA A 58 5.64 -22.09 -10.33
N LYS A 59 4.59 -22.53 -11.01
CA LYS A 59 3.32 -21.80 -11.14
C LYS A 59 2.30 -22.22 -10.08
N SER A 60 2.53 -23.38 -9.49
CA SER A 60 1.75 -23.88 -8.35
C SER A 60 1.88 -22.98 -7.12
N LYS A 61 0.86 -22.97 -6.26
CA LYS A 61 0.86 -22.29 -4.95
C LYS A 61 0.47 -23.27 -3.87
N LYS A 62 1.31 -23.47 -2.85
CA LYS A 62 1.01 -24.36 -1.71
C LYS A 62 0.44 -23.55 -0.56
N VAL A 63 -0.78 -23.88 -0.16
CA VAL A 63 -1.43 -23.31 1.02
C VAL A 63 -1.40 -24.36 2.12
N THR A 64 -0.86 -24.01 3.28
CA THR A 64 -0.85 -24.87 4.46
C THR A 64 -1.46 -24.12 5.64
N LEU A 65 -2.54 -24.65 6.19
CA LEU A 65 -3.16 -24.16 7.42
C LEU A 65 -2.54 -24.89 8.60
N ARG A 66 -2.12 -24.13 9.61
CA ARG A 66 -1.50 -24.66 10.83
C ARG A 66 -2.26 -24.19 12.06
N ASP A 67 -2.24 -24.99 13.12
CA ASP A 67 -2.72 -24.57 14.44
C ASP A 67 -1.70 -23.67 15.15
N ASN A 68 -2.06 -23.23 16.37
CA ASN A 68 -1.20 -22.39 17.20
C ASN A 68 0.09 -23.08 17.70
N LYS A 69 0.19 -24.41 17.58
CA LYS A 69 1.39 -25.19 17.87
C LYS A 69 2.23 -25.47 16.62
N GLY A 70 1.83 -24.91 15.47
CA GLY A 70 2.51 -25.10 14.20
C GLY A 70 2.21 -26.44 13.51
N LYS A 71 1.28 -27.24 14.04
CA LYS A 71 0.86 -28.51 13.43
C LYS A 71 0.00 -28.21 12.20
N ALA A 72 0.31 -28.85 11.07
CA ALA A 72 -0.51 -28.75 9.87
C ALA A 72 -1.90 -29.36 10.10
N LEU A 73 -2.94 -28.56 9.83
CA LEU A 73 -4.34 -28.96 9.86
C LEU A 73 -4.83 -29.38 8.48
N ALA A 74 -4.40 -28.66 7.44
CA ALA A 74 -4.69 -28.94 6.05
C ALA A 74 -3.56 -28.39 5.16
N SER A 75 -3.32 -29.04 4.03
CA SER A 75 -2.39 -28.54 3.02
C SER A 75 -2.94 -28.86 1.63
N VAL A 76 -2.76 -27.94 0.70
CA VAL A 76 -3.20 -28.10 -0.69
C VAL A 76 -2.25 -27.35 -1.61
N VAL A 77 -1.88 -28.00 -2.71
CA VAL A 77 -1.23 -27.36 -3.85
C VAL A 77 -2.33 -26.94 -4.81
N ILE A 78 -2.39 -25.64 -5.09
CA ILE A 78 -3.31 -25.01 -6.01
C ILE A 78 -2.57 -24.79 -7.32
N GLY A 79 -3.14 -25.28 -8.41
CA GLY A 79 -2.59 -25.11 -9.73
C GLY A 79 -3.49 -24.31 -10.64
N LYS A 80 -3.48 -24.69 -11.91
CA LYS A 80 -4.07 -23.90 -12.98
C LYS A 80 -5.57 -23.68 -12.78
N LEU A 81 -5.99 -22.43 -12.94
CA LEU A 81 -7.39 -22.03 -13.01
C LEU A 81 -7.92 -22.21 -14.44
N ASN A 82 -9.09 -22.82 -14.56
CA ASN A 82 -9.88 -22.86 -15.78
C ASN A 82 -11.16 -22.02 -15.61
N PRO A 83 -11.15 -20.74 -16.00
CA PRO A 83 -12.31 -19.87 -15.85
C PRO A 83 -13.44 -20.33 -16.77
N ASN A 84 -14.68 -20.22 -16.29
CA ASN A 84 -15.90 -20.58 -17.03
C ASN A 84 -16.04 -22.05 -17.46
N LEU A 85 -15.26 -22.97 -16.87
CA LEU A 85 -15.35 -24.41 -17.16
C LEU A 85 -16.76 -24.99 -16.92
N PHE A 86 -17.54 -24.40 -16.02
CA PHE A 86 -18.90 -24.82 -15.70
C PHE A 86 -19.96 -23.79 -16.15
N GLY A 87 -19.69 -23.04 -17.22
CA GLY A 87 -20.53 -21.95 -17.70
C GLY A 87 -20.17 -20.60 -17.05
N THR A 88 -20.93 -19.55 -17.37
CA THR A 88 -20.69 -18.19 -16.91
C THR A 88 -20.58 -18.13 -15.38
N GLY A 89 -19.42 -17.71 -14.87
CA GLY A 89 -19.16 -17.60 -13.43
C GLY A 89 -18.76 -18.91 -12.74
N GLY A 90 -18.83 -20.06 -13.42
CA GLY A 90 -18.42 -21.36 -12.89
C GLY A 90 -16.96 -21.67 -13.23
N SER A 91 -16.06 -21.60 -12.24
CA SER A 91 -14.64 -21.91 -12.41
C SER A 91 -14.27 -23.34 -11.98
N GLY A 92 -13.27 -23.91 -12.65
CA GLY A 92 -12.60 -25.13 -12.23
C GLY A 92 -11.15 -24.87 -11.87
N THR A 93 -10.65 -25.48 -10.81
CA THR A 93 -9.25 -25.35 -10.38
C THR A 93 -8.63 -26.73 -10.24
N TYR A 94 -7.38 -26.90 -10.69
CA TYR A 94 -6.65 -28.13 -10.41
C TYR A 94 -5.99 -28.06 -9.04
N ILE A 95 -6.07 -29.14 -8.26
CA ILE A 95 -5.44 -29.22 -6.94
C ILE A 95 -4.72 -30.57 -6.72
N ARG A 96 -3.79 -30.58 -5.76
CA ARG A 96 -3.22 -31.77 -5.14
C ARG A 96 -3.32 -31.62 -3.62
N ARG A 97 -3.94 -32.58 -2.93
CA ARG A 97 -4.22 -32.46 -1.48
C ARG A 97 -3.04 -33.00 -0.68
N GLY A 98 -2.52 -32.20 0.24
CA GLY A 98 -1.35 -32.54 1.04
C GLY A 98 -0.23 -33.14 0.18
N ASP A 99 0.24 -34.32 0.58
CA ASP A 99 1.27 -35.07 -0.12
C ASP A 99 0.69 -36.21 -0.99
N GLU A 100 -0.62 -36.18 -1.29
CA GLU A 100 -1.23 -37.15 -2.21
C GLU A 100 -0.56 -37.08 -3.58
N LYS A 101 -0.31 -38.24 -4.21
CA LYS A 101 0.08 -38.28 -5.62
C LYS A 101 -1.09 -37.96 -6.55
N ALA A 102 -2.32 -38.22 -6.12
CA ALA A 102 -3.50 -37.98 -6.94
C ALA A 102 -3.78 -36.47 -7.06
N THR A 103 -4.06 -36.05 -8.29
CA THR A 103 -4.52 -34.69 -8.59
C THR A 103 -6.00 -34.70 -8.92
N TRP A 104 -6.64 -33.56 -8.70
CA TRP A 104 -8.08 -33.42 -8.77
C TRP A 104 -8.46 -32.15 -9.52
N LEU A 105 -9.53 -32.20 -10.30
CA LEU A 105 -10.27 -31.02 -10.72
C LEU A 105 -11.36 -30.75 -9.69
N VAL A 106 -11.39 -29.53 -9.17
CA VAL A 106 -12.44 -29.05 -8.27
C VAL A 106 -13.25 -27.95 -8.94
N ARG A 107 -14.52 -27.80 -8.54
CA ARG A 107 -15.32 -26.61 -8.82
C ARG A 107 -15.05 -25.56 -7.74
N GLY A 108 -14.74 -24.35 -8.19
CA GLY A 108 -14.36 -23.22 -7.36
C GLY A 108 -13.05 -22.58 -7.83
N GLN A 109 -12.72 -21.43 -7.27
CA GLN A 109 -11.47 -20.70 -7.46
C GLN A 109 -11.02 -20.05 -6.17
N VAL A 110 -9.71 -19.80 -6.04
CA VAL A 110 -9.13 -19.06 -4.94
C VAL A 110 -8.18 -18.00 -5.48
N GLN A 111 -8.24 -16.79 -4.94
CA GLN A 111 -7.28 -15.73 -5.25
C GLN A 111 -6.22 -15.69 -4.15
N LEU A 112 -4.99 -16.06 -4.48
CA LEU A 112 -3.86 -16.08 -3.54
C LEU A 112 -2.85 -14.94 -3.79
N GLY A 113 -3.11 -14.07 -4.78
CA GLY A 113 -2.12 -13.11 -5.27
C GLY A 113 -0.94 -13.80 -5.97
N GLU A 114 -0.15 -13.02 -6.72
CA GLU A 114 1.09 -13.52 -7.34
C GLU A 114 2.28 -13.42 -6.40
N GLU A 115 2.30 -12.39 -5.57
CA GLU A 115 3.39 -12.10 -4.65
C GLU A 115 2.88 -12.02 -3.21
N ALA A 116 3.78 -12.29 -2.26
CA ALA A 116 3.50 -12.14 -0.84
C ALA A 116 2.95 -10.74 -0.51
N ASN A 117 3.45 -9.72 -1.19
CA ASN A 117 3.04 -8.33 -1.02
C ASN A 117 1.56 -8.07 -1.35
N ASN A 118 0.90 -8.94 -2.13
CA ASN A 118 -0.52 -8.79 -2.47
C ASN A 118 -1.46 -9.06 -1.27
N TRP A 119 -0.95 -9.72 -0.22
CA TRP A 119 -1.70 -9.96 1.02
C TRP A 119 -1.68 -8.77 1.97
N MET A 120 -0.65 -7.92 1.89
CA MET A 120 -0.46 -6.81 2.81
C MET A 120 -1.60 -5.80 2.72
N ALA A 121 -1.98 -5.22 3.86
CA ALA A 121 -2.87 -4.07 3.87
C ALA A 121 -2.06 -2.80 3.52
N ARG A 122 -2.09 -2.46 2.22
CA ARG A 122 -1.16 -1.51 1.59
C ARG A 122 -1.52 -0.03 1.71
N GLN A 123 -2.73 0.31 2.11
CA GLN A 123 -3.13 1.72 2.26
C GLN A 123 -2.49 2.33 3.53
N ILE A 124 -1.69 3.38 3.36
CA ILE A 124 -1.05 4.13 4.46
C ILE A 124 -2.04 5.16 5.01
N VAL A 125 -2.46 6.09 4.16
CA VAL A 125 -3.42 7.16 4.44
C VAL A 125 -4.39 7.32 3.27
N ASN A 126 -5.58 7.86 3.53
CA ASN A 126 -6.59 8.05 2.49
C ASN A 126 -7.43 9.30 2.78
N TYR A 127 -6.85 10.46 2.53
CA TYR A 127 -7.51 11.76 2.67
C TYR A 127 -7.42 12.49 1.33
N GLY A 128 -8.58 12.80 0.75
CA GLY A 128 -8.65 13.55 -0.49
C GLY A 128 -8.15 14.99 -0.32
N GLN A 129 -7.78 15.60 -1.44
CA GLN A 129 -7.27 16.98 -1.48
C GLN A 129 -8.27 18.04 -0.97
N GLU A 130 -9.57 17.70 -0.90
CA GLU A 130 -10.62 18.52 -0.29
C GLU A 130 -10.48 18.63 1.23
N LYS A 131 -9.83 17.65 1.88
CA LYS A 131 -9.53 17.68 3.31
C LYS A 131 -8.27 18.47 3.63
N VAL A 132 -7.40 18.67 2.65
CA VAL A 132 -6.11 19.33 2.79
C VAL A 132 -6.27 20.84 2.69
N ARG A 133 -5.78 21.55 3.70
CA ARG A 133 -5.76 23.01 3.78
C ARG A 133 -4.44 23.58 3.26
N ARG A 134 -3.33 22.99 3.68
CA ARG A 134 -1.97 23.49 3.42
C ARG A 134 -0.99 22.34 3.34
N VAL A 135 -0.06 22.42 2.39
CA VAL A 135 1.07 21.49 2.27
C VAL A 135 2.36 22.29 2.30
N VAL A 136 3.31 21.84 3.11
CA VAL A 136 4.67 22.38 3.17
C VAL A 136 5.64 21.24 2.91
N VAL A 137 6.43 21.31 1.85
CA VAL A 137 7.50 20.35 1.55
C VAL A 137 8.85 21.03 1.78
N GLN A 138 9.71 20.41 2.59
CA GLN A 138 11.04 20.88 2.94
C GLN A 138 12.07 19.86 2.46
N ASN A 139 12.91 20.24 1.51
CA ASN A 139 13.95 19.35 0.99
C ASN A 139 15.20 19.36 1.89
N PRO A 140 16.05 18.30 1.81
CA PRO A 140 17.28 18.20 2.62
C PRO A 140 18.25 19.39 2.51
N VAL A 141 18.21 20.10 1.38
CA VAL A 141 19.05 21.26 1.07
C VAL A 141 18.49 22.59 1.60
N GLY A 142 17.29 22.60 2.18
CA GLY A 142 16.66 23.77 2.79
C GLY A 142 15.62 24.48 1.92
N ASP A 143 15.44 24.07 0.67
CA ASP A 143 14.36 24.59 -0.19
C ASP A 143 12.99 24.23 0.40
N VAL A 144 12.09 25.21 0.45
CA VAL A 144 10.72 25.03 0.91
C VAL A 144 9.76 25.24 -0.26
N LEU A 145 8.71 24.43 -0.33
CA LEU A 145 7.59 24.56 -1.25
C LEU A 145 6.31 24.57 -0.42
N THR A 146 5.52 25.64 -0.51
CA THR A 146 4.28 25.77 0.25
C THR A 146 3.09 26.03 -0.65
N ILE A 147 2.07 25.17 -0.56
CA ILE A 147 0.80 25.36 -1.27
C ILE A 147 -0.37 25.38 -0.28
N SER A 148 -1.40 26.17 -0.56
CA SER A 148 -2.57 26.28 0.32
C SER A 148 -3.87 26.62 -0.43
N LYS A 149 -4.98 26.32 0.24
CA LYS A 149 -6.32 26.82 -0.11
C LYS A 149 -6.71 27.88 0.91
N ALA A 150 -7.21 29.01 0.44
CA ALA A 150 -7.68 30.07 1.34
C ALA A 150 -8.98 29.64 2.06
N PHE A 151 -9.85 28.92 1.33
CA PHE A 151 -11.11 28.39 1.83
C PHE A 151 -11.27 26.91 1.47
N GLU A 152 -11.99 26.15 2.31
CA GLU A 152 -12.23 24.70 2.11
C GLU A 152 -12.87 24.38 0.76
N LYS A 153 -13.70 25.29 0.23
CA LYS A 153 -14.40 25.12 -1.05
C LYS A 153 -13.56 25.53 -2.27
N ASP A 154 -12.35 26.04 -2.07
CA ASP A 154 -11.49 26.42 -3.19
C ASP A 154 -11.08 25.18 -4.00
N LYS A 155 -11.20 25.30 -5.32
CA LYS A 155 -10.88 24.21 -6.24
C LYS A 155 -9.39 23.91 -6.28
N ASN A 156 -8.57 24.96 -6.32
CA ASN A 156 -7.14 24.85 -6.59
C ASN A 156 -6.31 25.31 -5.40
N PHE A 157 -5.15 24.68 -5.24
CA PHE A 157 -4.10 25.19 -4.36
C PHE A 157 -3.35 26.35 -5.02
N VAL A 158 -2.91 27.30 -4.19
CA VAL A 158 -2.06 28.42 -4.57
C VAL A 158 -0.68 28.22 -3.96
N LEU A 159 0.37 28.46 -4.76
CA LEU A 159 1.75 28.49 -4.29
C LEU A 159 2.03 29.78 -3.52
N GLU A 160 2.40 29.67 -2.24
CA GLU A 160 2.59 30.83 -1.35
C GLU A 160 3.94 31.52 -1.55
N ASN A 161 4.99 30.75 -1.83
CA ASN A 161 6.38 31.23 -1.81
C ASN A 161 6.99 31.38 -3.22
N ILE A 162 6.20 31.88 -4.17
CA ILE A 162 6.65 32.16 -5.54
C ILE A 162 7.80 33.19 -5.51
N PRO A 163 8.99 32.88 -6.07
CA PRO A 163 10.07 33.84 -6.19
C PRO A 163 9.66 35.08 -6.99
N GLU A 164 10.22 36.24 -6.64
CA GLU A 164 9.89 37.50 -7.31
C GLU A 164 10.08 37.42 -8.83
N GLY A 165 9.12 37.95 -9.59
CA GLY A 165 9.12 37.92 -11.06
C GLY A 165 8.78 36.56 -11.68
N ARG A 166 8.50 35.52 -10.89
CA ARG A 166 8.00 34.22 -11.39
C ARG A 166 6.48 34.13 -11.25
N LYS A 167 5.90 33.16 -11.94
CA LYS A 167 4.49 32.77 -11.86
C LYS A 167 4.39 31.26 -11.91
N MET A 168 3.31 30.68 -11.38
CA MET A 168 3.01 29.26 -11.61
C MET A 168 2.80 28.99 -13.10
N LYS A 169 3.12 27.76 -13.53
CA LYS A 169 2.85 27.29 -14.89
C LYS A 169 1.37 27.41 -15.21
N ASN A 170 0.54 26.75 -14.39
CA ASN A 170 -0.92 26.73 -14.49
C ASN A 170 -1.55 26.81 -13.09
N ALA A 171 -2.85 27.11 -13.02
CA ALA A 171 -3.57 27.28 -11.75
C ALA A 171 -3.83 25.97 -11.00
N ASP A 172 -3.74 24.83 -11.67
CA ASP A 172 -4.01 23.48 -11.14
C ASP A 172 -2.74 22.64 -10.94
N GLU A 173 -1.57 23.15 -11.33
CA GLU A 173 -0.27 22.46 -11.26
C GLU A 173 0.07 21.97 -9.84
N ALA A 174 -0.40 22.69 -8.81
CA ALA A 174 -0.18 22.36 -7.41
C ALA A 174 -1.15 21.28 -6.87
N ASN A 175 -2.27 21.01 -7.55
CA ASN A 175 -3.30 20.10 -7.04
C ASN A 175 -2.81 18.66 -6.85
N PRO A 176 -2.01 18.07 -7.76
CA PRO A 176 -1.45 16.74 -7.55
C PRO A 176 -0.63 16.63 -6.26
N LEU A 177 0.12 17.68 -5.88
CA LEU A 177 0.88 17.71 -4.62
C LEU A 177 -0.06 17.72 -3.40
N GLY A 178 -1.16 18.47 -3.46
CA GLY A 178 -2.21 18.49 -2.45
C GLY A 178 -2.97 17.15 -2.32
N GLY A 179 -2.93 16.32 -3.37
CA GLY A 179 -3.63 15.03 -3.45
C GLY A 179 -2.83 13.80 -3.00
N VAL A 180 -1.56 13.93 -2.59
CA VAL A 180 -0.70 12.77 -2.24
C VAL A 180 -1.30 11.87 -1.16
N MET A 181 -2.02 12.42 -0.18
CA MET A 181 -2.64 11.61 0.89
C MET A 181 -3.84 10.79 0.41
N TRP A 182 -4.33 11.00 -0.81
CA TRP A 182 -5.49 10.29 -1.33
C TRP A 182 -5.09 8.89 -1.79
N ARG A 183 -5.67 7.85 -1.16
CA ARG A 183 -5.36 6.44 -1.46
C ARG A 183 -3.86 6.17 -1.55
N MET A 184 -3.09 6.71 -0.60
CA MET A 184 -1.65 6.54 -0.60
C MET A 184 -1.31 5.08 -0.29
N MET A 185 -0.60 4.43 -1.22
CA MET A 185 -0.21 3.02 -1.16
C MET A 185 1.32 2.90 -1.08
N PHE A 186 1.79 1.70 -0.74
CA PHE A 186 3.21 1.36 -0.80
C PHE A 186 3.43 0.06 -1.56
N ASP A 187 4.64 -0.09 -2.09
CA ASP A 187 5.07 -1.28 -2.82
C ASP A 187 5.75 -2.29 -1.89
N ASP A 188 6.46 -1.82 -0.86
CA ASP A 188 7.09 -2.65 0.17
C ASP A 188 7.14 -1.96 1.55
N VAL A 189 7.43 -2.72 2.61
CA VAL A 189 7.47 -2.24 4.00
C VAL A 189 8.60 -2.89 4.79
N LYS A 190 9.19 -2.13 5.72
CA LYS A 190 10.24 -2.57 6.65
C LYS A 190 10.03 -1.95 8.03
N LYS A 191 10.52 -2.61 9.08
CA LYS A 191 10.59 -2.01 10.41
C LYS A 191 11.50 -0.79 10.38
N ALA A 192 11.05 0.31 10.98
CA ALA A 192 11.76 1.57 10.95
C ALA A 192 13.17 1.48 11.56
N GLU A 193 13.35 0.64 12.58
CA GLU A 193 14.63 0.38 13.26
C GLU A 193 15.63 -0.40 12.40
N LYS A 194 15.19 -1.08 11.34
CA LYS A 194 16.04 -1.83 10.41
C LYS A 194 16.56 -0.95 9.25
N GLN A 195 16.39 0.35 9.35
CA GLN A 195 16.74 1.29 8.30
C GLN A 195 17.37 2.54 8.91
N ASP A 196 18.61 2.82 8.52
CA ASP A 196 19.38 3.96 9.00
C ASP A 196 19.00 5.22 8.22
N TRP A 197 18.13 6.04 8.82
CA TRP A 197 17.63 7.23 8.14
C TRP A 197 18.64 8.37 8.14
N PRO A 198 18.70 9.15 7.05
CA PRO A 198 19.55 10.33 7.02
C PRO A 198 19.09 11.33 8.08
N ILE A 199 20.03 12.09 8.61
CA ILE A 199 19.77 13.14 9.62
C ILE A 199 18.81 14.21 9.05
N LYS A 200 18.88 14.46 7.73
CA LYS A 200 18.05 15.46 7.02
C LYS A 200 17.30 14.79 5.86
N PRO A 201 16.17 14.13 6.11
CA PRO A 201 15.28 13.66 5.04
C PRO A 201 14.51 14.83 4.42
N SER A 202 13.83 14.60 3.29
CA SER A 202 12.76 15.49 2.86
C SER A 202 11.60 15.36 3.85
N VAL A 203 10.93 16.46 4.18
CA VAL A 203 9.81 16.46 5.12
C VAL A 203 8.63 17.21 4.53
N ALA A 204 7.50 16.54 4.42
CA ALA A 204 6.24 17.15 4.01
C ALA A 204 5.25 17.21 5.19
N TYR A 205 4.56 18.33 5.34
CA TYR A 205 3.49 18.54 6.31
C TYR A 205 2.19 18.80 5.57
N TYR A 206 1.20 17.94 5.80
CA TYR A 206 -0.15 18.07 5.24
C TYR A 206 -1.13 18.46 6.34
N SER A 207 -1.43 19.74 6.45
CA SER A 207 -2.42 20.24 7.41
C SER A 207 -3.82 20.17 6.82
N THR A 208 -4.78 19.71 7.62
CA THR A 208 -6.16 19.48 7.19
C THR A 208 -7.13 20.53 7.73
N TRP A 209 -8.30 20.66 7.10
CA TRP A 209 -9.40 21.49 7.63
C TRP A 209 -9.96 20.94 8.93
N GLU A 210 -9.80 19.64 9.17
CA GLU A 210 -10.26 18.92 10.37
C GLU A 210 -9.37 19.15 11.60
N GLY A 211 -8.22 19.82 11.44
CA GLY A 211 -7.39 20.26 12.58
C GLY A 211 -6.32 19.26 13.01
N PHE A 212 -5.86 18.43 12.08
CA PHE A 212 -4.66 17.62 12.27
C PHE A 212 -3.71 17.78 11.10
N THR A 213 -2.43 17.50 11.35
CA THR A 213 -1.37 17.49 10.35
C THR A 213 -0.74 16.11 10.26
N VAL A 214 -0.49 15.64 9.03
CA VAL A 214 0.32 14.45 8.75
C VAL A 214 1.72 14.90 8.31
N LYS A 215 2.73 14.53 9.10
CA LYS A 215 4.15 14.65 8.75
C LYS A 215 4.58 13.40 8.00
N ILE A 216 5.18 13.59 6.83
CA ILE A 216 5.76 12.54 5.99
C ILE A 216 7.24 12.84 5.82
N GLU A 217 8.09 11.98 6.37
CA GLU A 217 9.54 12.05 6.13
C GLU A 217 9.87 11.10 4.99
N THR A 218 10.60 11.59 3.98
CA THR A 218 10.93 10.84 2.77
C THR A 218 12.44 10.86 2.53
N ALA A 219 13.02 9.69 2.28
CA ALA A 219 14.45 9.55 1.97
C ALA A 219 14.68 8.44 0.94
N LYS A 220 15.77 8.56 0.18
CA LYS A 220 16.18 7.57 -0.81
C LYS A 220 17.04 6.49 -0.17
N PHE A 221 16.75 5.22 -0.47
CA PHE A 221 17.51 4.05 -0.04
C PHE A 221 17.75 3.14 -1.25
N GLY A 222 19.01 3.08 -1.71
CA GLY A 222 19.30 2.48 -3.01
C GLY A 222 18.66 3.32 -4.12
N ASP A 223 17.81 2.69 -4.93
CA ASP A 223 17.08 3.35 -6.02
C ASP A 223 15.69 3.82 -5.64
N ASP A 224 15.14 3.33 -4.52
CA ASP A 224 13.76 3.57 -4.10
C ASP A 224 13.65 4.67 -3.04
N PHE A 225 12.49 5.32 -2.99
CA PHE A 225 12.13 6.26 -1.95
C PHE A 225 11.28 5.60 -0.88
N TRP A 226 11.61 5.87 0.38
CA TRP A 226 10.91 5.36 1.54
C TRP A 226 10.33 6.49 2.37
N GLY A 227 9.17 6.24 2.99
CA GLY A 227 8.40 7.17 3.79
C GLY A 227 8.19 6.71 5.24
N ARG A 228 8.27 7.64 6.20
CA ARG A 228 7.79 7.49 7.58
C ARG A 228 6.68 8.50 7.85
N PHE A 229 5.69 8.10 8.63
CA PHE A 229 4.48 8.87 8.83
C PHE A 229 4.21 9.08 10.31
N HIS A 230 3.91 10.31 10.66
CA HIS A 230 3.47 10.69 11.99
C HIS A 230 2.38 11.76 11.88
N ALA A 231 1.26 11.56 12.58
CA ALA A 231 0.19 12.54 12.65
C ALA A 231 0.12 13.18 14.04
N PHE A 232 -0.30 14.44 14.09
CA PHE A 232 -0.55 15.17 15.34
C PHE A 232 -1.69 16.17 15.17
N VAL A 233 -2.37 16.48 16.27
CA VAL A 233 -3.43 17.50 16.29
C VAL A 233 -2.78 18.88 16.19
N ASP A 234 -3.35 19.76 15.37
CA ASP A 234 -2.83 21.12 15.22
C ASP A 234 -3.03 21.91 16.52
N GLU A 235 -1.98 22.59 16.98
CA GLU A 235 -1.99 23.33 18.25
C GLU A 235 -3.05 24.44 18.28
N ASN A 236 -3.40 24.99 17.12
CA ASN A 236 -4.38 26.06 16.96
C ASN A 236 -5.84 25.59 17.06
N VAL A 237 -6.10 24.29 17.22
CA VAL A 237 -7.46 23.75 17.41
C VAL A 237 -7.88 23.92 18.86
N THR A 238 -8.67 24.97 19.09
CA THR A 238 -9.23 25.33 20.40
C THR A 238 -10.60 24.73 20.67
N ASP A 239 -11.37 24.41 19.62
CA ASP A 239 -12.68 23.77 19.74
C ASP A 239 -12.54 22.30 20.22
N ALA A 240 -13.18 21.98 21.35
CA ALA A 240 -13.01 20.69 22.03
C ALA A 240 -13.54 19.50 21.21
N ASP A 241 -14.67 19.67 20.54
CA ASP A 241 -15.29 18.61 19.73
C ASP A 241 -14.44 18.30 18.49
N LYS A 242 -13.96 19.35 17.80
CA LYS A 242 -13.04 19.23 16.69
C LYS A 242 -11.72 18.59 17.11
N ARG A 243 -11.17 19.02 18.26
CA ARG A 243 -9.95 18.44 18.82
C ARG A 243 -10.09 16.95 19.10
N THR A 244 -11.21 16.54 19.68
CA THR A 244 -11.51 15.12 19.97
C THR A 244 -11.60 14.29 18.70
N LYS A 245 -12.28 14.80 17.65
CA LYS A 245 -12.36 14.13 16.35
C LYS A 245 -10.99 14.02 15.68
N ALA A 246 -10.22 15.11 15.67
CA ALA A 246 -8.86 15.13 15.14
C ALA A 246 -7.95 14.13 15.86
N GLN A 247 -8.05 14.06 17.20
CA GLN A 247 -7.29 13.13 18.02
C GLN A 247 -7.56 11.67 17.65
N LYS A 248 -8.83 11.29 17.45
CA LYS A 248 -9.20 9.95 17.01
C LYS A 248 -8.54 9.61 15.66
N THR A 249 -8.61 10.52 14.70
CA THR A 249 -7.99 10.35 13.38
C THR A 249 -6.47 10.21 13.48
N VAL A 250 -5.82 11.03 14.31
CA VAL A 250 -4.39 10.98 14.57
C VAL A 250 -3.97 9.63 15.15
N GLU A 251 -4.71 9.10 16.12
CA GLU A 251 -4.47 7.79 16.71
C GLU A 251 -4.61 6.65 15.68
N GLU A 252 -5.64 6.71 14.82
CA GLU A 252 -5.82 5.72 13.74
C GLU A 252 -4.64 5.69 12.77
N ILE A 253 -4.13 6.86 12.35
CA ILE A 253 -2.95 6.95 11.48
C ILE A 253 -1.71 6.43 12.21
N ASN A 254 -1.44 6.94 13.41
CA ASN A 254 -0.23 6.58 14.16
C ASN A 254 -0.22 5.09 14.54
N ASN A 255 -1.33 4.49 14.96
CA ASN A 255 -1.40 3.06 15.26
C ASN A 255 -1.11 2.20 14.01
N ARG A 256 -1.49 2.69 12.82
CA ARG A 256 -1.22 2.00 11.56
C ARG A 256 0.25 2.12 11.14
N THR A 257 0.89 3.28 11.36
CA THR A 257 2.21 3.61 10.80
C THR A 257 3.37 3.47 11.78
N LYS A 258 3.10 3.38 13.08
CA LYS A 258 4.11 3.32 14.13
C LYS A 258 5.10 2.18 13.91
N GLY A 259 6.39 2.53 13.88
CA GLY A 259 7.49 1.57 13.77
C GLY A 259 7.71 1.01 12.36
N TRP A 260 7.06 1.57 11.34
CA TRP A 260 7.18 1.12 9.95
C TRP A 260 7.72 2.22 9.03
N THR A 261 8.44 1.79 8.01
CA THR A 261 8.85 2.57 6.84
C THR A 261 8.29 1.92 5.60
N TYR A 262 7.82 2.74 4.65
CA TYR A 262 7.10 2.26 3.47
C TYR A 262 7.81 2.67 2.19
N MET A 263 8.03 1.74 1.27
CA MET A 263 8.53 2.03 -0.07
C MET A 263 7.42 2.72 -0.86
N LEU A 264 7.61 4.01 -1.13
CA LEU A 264 6.61 4.84 -1.76
C LEU A 264 6.60 4.60 -3.27
N THR A 265 5.43 4.77 -3.89
CA THR A 265 5.33 4.73 -5.34
C THR A 265 6.18 5.85 -5.97
N ALA A 266 6.63 5.66 -7.21
CA ALA A 266 7.39 6.67 -7.93
C ALA A 266 6.64 8.01 -8.00
N GLY A 267 5.33 7.98 -8.25
CA GLY A 267 4.51 9.19 -8.35
C GLY A 267 4.37 9.95 -7.03
N ASP A 268 4.26 9.26 -5.89
CA ASP A 268 4.15 9.93 -4.59
C ASP A 268 5.50 10.47 -4.11
N SER A 269 6.56 9.70 -4.31
CA SER A 269 7.92 10.09 -3.93
C SER A 269 8.44 11.28 -4.71
N GLU A 270 8.15 11.37 -6.01
CA GLU A 270 8.45 12.55 -6.84
C GLU A 270 7.86 13.80 -6.18
N LYS A 271 6.55 13.81 -5.90
CA LYS A 271 5.86 14.97 -5.30
C LYS A 271 6.40 15.34 -3.91
N LEU A 272 6.75 14.35 -3.09
CA LEU A 272 7.28 14.56 -1.74
C LEU A 272 8.76 15.02 -1.73
N THR A 273 9.42 15.02 -2.88
CA THR A 273 10.82 15.47 -3.05
C THR A 273 10.96 16.58 -4.09
N SER A 274 9.84 17.01 -4.69
CA SER A 274 9.80 18.08 -5.68
C SER A 274 10.35 19.40 -5.16
N LYS A 275 10.92 20.17 -6.07
CA LYS A 275 11.39 21.54 -5.82
C LYS A 275 10.41 22.56 -6.36
N ILE A 276 10.37 23.73 -5.73
CA ILE A 276 9.50 24.83 -6.18
C ILE A 276 9.67 25.18 -7.66
N GLY A 277 10.90 25.07 -8.19
CA GLY A 277 11.21 25.35 -9.60
C GLY A 277 10.42 24.52 -10.60
N GLU A 278 9.98 23.31 -10.22
CA GLU A 278 9.19 22.42 -11.08
C GLU A 278 7.77 22.96 -11.34
N TYR A 279 7.24 23.80 -10.45
CA TYR A 279 5.90 24.37 -10.52
C TYR A 279 5.84 25.77 -11.17
N LEU A 280 7.00 26.37 -11.45
CA LEU A 280 7.11 27.72 -11.98
C LEU A 280 7.21 27.73 -13.51
N ALA A 281 6.57 28.70 -14.15
CA ALA A 281 6.71 28.94 -15.58
C ALA A 281 8.18 29.28 -15.92
N ASP A 282 8.59 28.96 -17.14
CA ASP A 282 9.91 29.31 -17.66
C ASP A 282 10.15 30.82 -17.54
N PRO A 283 11.39 31.25 -17.22
CA PRO A 283 11.70 32.66 -17.17
C PRO A 283 11.37 33.29 -18.52
N LYS A 284 10.60 34.39 -18.49
CA LYS A 284 10.37 35.19 -19.70
C LYS A 284 11.72 35.52 -20.31
N LYS A 285 11.97 35.10 -21.55
CA LYS A 285 13.16 35.52 -22.30
C LYS A 285 13.20 37.05 -22.27
N LYS A 286 14.26 37.63 -21.72
CA LYS A 286 14.51 39.07 -21.80
C LYS A 286 14.69 39.42 -23.28
N GLY A 287 13.74 40.14 -23.86
CA GLY A 287 13.86 40.80 -25.16
C GLY A 287 13.31 40.01 -26.35
N SER A 288 12.12 40.43 -26.82
CA SER A 288 11.90 40.78 -28.22
C SER A 288 11.36 42.21 -28.25
#